data_AF-A0A131YS36-F1
#
_entry.id   AF-A0A131YS36-F1
#
_cell.length_a   1.000
_cell.length_b   1.000
_cell.length_c   1.000
_cell.angle_alpha   90.00
_cell.angle_beta   90.00
_cell.angle_gamma   90.00
#
_symmetry.space_group_name_H-M   'P 1'
#
loop_
_entity.id
_entity.type
_entity.pdbx_description
1 polymer ?
#
loop_
_entity_poly.entity_id
_entity_poly.type
_entity_poly.pdbx_seq_one_letter_code
_entity_poly.pdbx_strand_id
1 'polypeptide(L)'
;MFWTSLRTTAGYGSLREKCINHRSLVKGTSMPKLFKSSIAERRTSPAAYCMDQVKQYDYENYLCSLLLPAGLRRSAFAIRAFNVELAQIRDVVSRADIGVMRIHFWKDAVERVYKVAPPLTNCVAWTGQYI
;
A
#
# COMPACT_ATOMS: atom_id res chain seq x y z
N MET A 1 25.35 -9.33 3.10
CA MET A 1 25.23 -10.22 4.27
C MET A 1 25.16 -9.38 5.56
N PHE A 2 24.05 -8.70 5.84
CA PHE A 2 23.89 -7.99 7.12
C PHE A 2 22.44 -8.02 7.59
N TRP A 3 21.89 -9.22 7.67
CA TRP A 3 20.65 -9.48 8.40
C TRP A 3 20.79 -10.80 9.15
N THR A 4 21.60 -10.81 10.21
CA THR A 4 21.45 -11.73 11.34
C THR A 4 22.12 -11.14 12.58
N SER A 5 21.35 -11.12 13.67
CA SER A 5 21.78 -10.89 15.06
C SER A 5 21.86 -9.44 15.56
N LEU A 6 20.74 -8.96 16.11
CA LEU A 6 20.74 -8.50 17.50
C LEU A 6 19.34 -8.66 18.11
N ARG A 7 19.13 -9.79 18.78
CA ARG A 7 18.05 -9.96 19.74
C ARG A 7 18.50 -9.28 21.03
N THR A 8 18.23 -7.99 21.16
CA THR A 8 18.36 -7.26 22.44
C THR A 8 16.98 -6.97 22.97
N THR A 9 16.68 -7.56 24.12
CA THR A 9 15.53 -7.27 24.96
C THR A 9 15.66 -5.86 25.51
N ALA A 10 15.01 -4.88 24.87
CA ALA A 10 14.77 -3.56 25.44
C ALA A 10 13.49 -2.99 24.84
N GLY A 11 12.57 -2.61 25.72
CA GLY A 11 11.21 -2.23 25.39
C GLY A 11 11.13 -1.06 24.40
N TYR A 12 10.50 -1.32 23.26
CA TYR A 12 9.86 -0.33 22.41
C TYR A 12 8.36 -0.67 22.33
N GLY A 13 7.69 -0.59 23.49
CA GLY A 13 6.25 -0.31 23.52
C GLY A 13 6.06 1.19 23.32
N SER A 14 4.95 1.59 22.69
CA SER A 14 4.62 3.00 22.35
C SER A 14 5.57 3.60 21.30
N LEU A 15 5.29 3.51 20.00
CA LEU A 15 4.52 4.58 19.31
C LEU A 15 3.61 4.06 18.17
N ARG A 16 3.57 2.74 17.90
CA ARG A 16 2.61 2.15 16.93
C ARG A 16 1.21 1.95 17.51
N GLU A 17 1.08 1.93 18.84
CA GLU A 17 -0.19 1.64 19.53
C GLU A 17 -1.08 2.88 19.77
N LYS A 18 -0.56 4.11 19.59
CA LYS A 18 -1.34 5.32 19.86
C LYS A 18 -2.20 5.83 18.69
N CYS A 19 -2.01 5.31 17.47
CA CYS A 19 -2.88 5.68 16.33
C CYS A 19 -4.12 4.78 16.18
N ILE A 20 -4.31 3.77 17.03
CA ILE A 20 -5.45 2.84 16.94
C ILE A 20 -6.63 3.28 17.83
N ASN A 21 -6.41 4.12 18.85
CA ASN A 21 -7.42 4.40 19.89
C ASN A 21 -7.97 5.83 19.87
N HIS A 22 -8.65 6.22 18.78
CA HIS A 22 -9.61 7.33 18.83
C HIS A 22 -10.98 6.95 18.22
N ARG A 23 -11.45 5.73 18.53
CA ARG A 23 -12.83 5.30 18.25
C ARG A 23 -13.61 5.22 19.56
N SER A 24 -14.05 6.37 20.06
CA SER A 24 -15.08 6.44 21.10
C SER A 24 -16.45 6.08 20.51
N LEU A 25 -16.86 4.85 20.76
CA LEU A 25 -18.19 4.45 21.23
C LEU A 25 -19.42 5.09 20.55
N VAL A 26 -19.76 4.63 19.34
CA VAL A 26 -21.15 4.62 18.86
C VAL A 26 -21.79 3.33 19.38
N LYS A 27 -22.80 3.48 20.25
CA LYS A 27 -23.52 2.39 20.94
C LYS A 27 -24.34 1.55 19.96
N GLY A 28 -24.53 0.29 20.33
CA GLY A 28 -24.95 -0.83 19.49
C GLY A 28 -26.20 -0.66 18.63
N THR A 29 -26.13 -1.27 17.45
CA THR A 29 -27.22 -1.99 16.77
C THR A 29 -26.61 -3.10 15.90
N SER A 30 -26.92 -4.35 16.22
CA SER A 30 -26.99 -5.54 15.34
C SER A 30 -26.15 -5.61 14.05
N MET A 31 -25.22 -6.57 13.97
CA MET A 31 -24.96 -7.32 12.72
C MET A 31 -26.21 -8.14 12.34
N PRO A 32 -26.46 -8.57 11.09
CA PRO A 32 -25.61 -8.48 9.89
C PRO A 32 -26.37 -7.89 8.68
N LYS A 33 -25.68 -7.19 7.76
CA LYS A 33 -26.12 -7.13 6.36
C LYS A 33 -24.90 -7.28 5.45
N LEU A 34 -24.87 -8.44 4.80
CA LEU A 34 -24.47 -8.70 3.42
C LEU A 34 -23.78 -7.51 2.74
N PHE A 35 -22.62 -7.79 2.15
CA PHE A 35 -22.11 -7.15 0.94
C PHE A 35 -23.25 -6.60 0.06
N LYS A 36 -23.66 -5.37 0.34
CA LYS A 36 -24.70 -4.65 -0.39
C LYS A 36 -24.21 -3.23 -0.53
N SER A 37 -23.54 -3.01 -1.64
CA SER A 37 -23.80 -1.82 -2.44
C SER A 37 -23.39 -2.13 -3.87
N SER A 38 -24.39 -2.28 -4.73
CA SER A 38 -24.44 -1.64 -6.04
C SER A 38 -23.11 -1.62 -6.79
N ILE A 39 -22.96 -2.47 -7.79
CA ILE A 39 -22.07 -2.24 -8.94
C ILE A 39 -22.63 -1.03 -9.71
N ALA A 40 -22.62 0.15 -9.08
CA ALA A 40 -22.57 1.40 -9.80
C ALA A 40 -21.08 1.54 -10.06
N GLU A 41 -20.66 1.11 -11.24
CA GLU A 41 -19.28 1.14 -11.72
C GLU A 41 -18.78 2.58 -11.73
N ARG A 42 -18.39 3.09 -10.57
CA ARG A 42 -17.71 4.36 -10.44
C ARG A 42 -16.34 4.10 -11.04
N ARG A 43 -16.15 4.40 -12.33
CA ARG A 43 -14.87 4.32 -13.03
C ARG A 43 -13.90 5.32 -12.41
N THR A 44 -13.39 4.99 -11.22
CA THR A 44 -12.33 5.75 -10.57
C THR A 44 -11.04 5.43 -11.28
N SER A 45 -10.28 6.45 -11.68
CA SER A 45 -8.94 6.23 -12.21
C SER A 45 -8.11 5.40 -11.20
N PRO A 46 -7.19 4.53 -11.64
CA PRO A 46 -6.35 3.75 -10.72
C PRO A 46 -5.61 4.64 -9.72
N ALA A 47 -5.21 5.84 -10.12
CA ALA A 47 -4.59 6.83 -9.24
C ALA A 47 -5.56 7.35 -8.16
N ALA A 48 -6.83 7.55 -8.49
CA ALA A 48 -7.86 7.93 -7.51
C ALA A 48 -8.12 6.79 -6.52
N TYR A 49 -8.18 5.54 -7.00
CA TYR A 49 -8.31 4.37 -6.12
C TYR A 49 -7.17 4.30 -5.10
N CYS A 50 -5.91 4.41 -5.56
CA CYS A 50 -4.76 4.39 -4.66
C CYS A 50 -4.79 5.54 -3.65
N MET A 51 -5.22 6.74 -4.09
CA MET A 51 -5.35 7.89 -3.20
C MET A 51 -6.41 7.66 -2.12
N ASP A 52 -7.58 7.13 -2.49
CA ASP A 52 -8.67 6.85 -1.56
C ASP A 52 -8.27 5.77 -0.55
N GLN A 53 -7.55 4.73 -0.97
CA GLN A 53 -7.01 3.70 -0.08
C GLN A 53 -6.08 4.30 0.98
N VAL A 54 -5.10 5.12 0.55
CA VAL A 54 -4.15 5.75 1.49
C VAL A 54 -4.89 6.72 2.40
N LYS A 55 -5.85 7.49 1.90
CA LYS A 55 -6.66 8.40 2.72
C LYS A 55 -7.45 7.67 3.81
N GLN A 56 -7.96 6.47 3.51
CA GLN A 56 -8.78 5.69 4.43
C GLN A 56 -7.97 4.99 5.52
N TYR A 57 -6.78 4.46 5.17
CA TYR A 57 -6.03 3.57 6.06
C TYR A 57 -4.69 4.15 6.56
N ASP A 58 -4.19 5.21 5.93
CA ASP A 58 -2.90 5.83 6.25
C ASP A 58 -2.93 7.36 6.03
N TYR A 59 -3.74 8.03 6.86
CA TYR A 59 -4.08 9.45 6.70
C TYR A 59 -2.87 10.38 6.83
N GLU A 60 -1.93 10.09 7.75
CA GLU A 60 -0.70 10.88 7.91
C GLU A 60 0.12 10.89 6.62
N ASN A 61 0.30 9.72 6.01
CA ASN A 61 1.03 9.61 4.76
C ASN A 61 0.24 10.14 3.56
N TYR A 62 -1.09 10.15 3.61
CA TYR A 62 -1.91 10.88 2.64
C TYR A 62 -1.55 12.38 2.66
N LEU A 63 -1.55 13.01 3.84
CA LEU A 63 -1.20 14.43 4.00
C LEU A 63 0.23 14.72 3.53
N CYS A 64 1.21 13.90 3.95
CA CYS A 64 2.60 14.07 3.50
C CYS A 64 2.74 13.95 1.99
N SER A 65 1.94 13.10 1.34
CA SER A 65 1.99 12.91 -0.11
C SER A 65 1.43 14.12 -0.88
N LEU A 66 0.58 14.95 -0.27
CA LEU A 66 0.08 16.17 -0.90
C LEU A 66 1.18 17.23 -1.09
N LEU A 67 2.25 17.17 -0.28
CA LEU A 67 3.39 18.07 -0.35
C LEU A 67 4.36 17.72 -1.50
N LEU A 68 4.18 16.56 -2.15
CA LEU A 68 5.01 16.14 -3.27
C LEU A 68 4.65 16.89 -4.56
N PRO A 69 5.63 17.14 -5.45
CA PRO A 69 5.38 17.66 -6.79
C PRO A 69 4.33 16.83 -7.55
N ALA A 70 3.51 17.49 -8.38
CA ALA A 70 2.39 16.86 -9.08
C ALA A 70 2.77 15.59 -9.86
N GLY A 71 3.97 15.57 -10.48
CA GLY A 71 4.47 14.41 -11.22
C GLY A 71 4.79 13.18 -10.36
N LEU A 72 5.11 13.36 -9.08
CA LEU A 72 5.49 12.28 -8.17
C LEU A 72 4.33 11.74 -7.34
N ARG A 73 3.28 12.56 -7.15
CA ARG A 73 2.13 12.22 -6.29
C ARG A 73 1.48 10.88 -6.67
N ARG A 74 1.27 10.63 -7.96
CA ARG A 74 0.62 9.39 -8.43
C ARG A 74 1.44 8.15 -8.05
N SER A 75 2.74 8.16 -8.31
CA SER A 75 3.64 7.05 -7.97
C SER A 75 3.77 6.86 -6.46
N ALA A 76 3.84 7.96 -5.70
CA ALA A 76 3.87 7.90 -4.24
C ALA A 76 2.59 7.27 -3.67
N PHE A 77 1.41 7.66 -4.16
CA PHE A 77 0.16 7.03 -3.75
C PHE A 77 0.08 5.55 -4.14
N ALA A 78 0.59 5.15 -5.31
CA ALA A 78 0.61 3.75 -5.71
C ALA A 78 1.45 2.88 -4.76
N ILE A 79 2.67 3.32 -4.41
CA ILE A 79 3.54 2.59 -3.49
C ILE A 79 2.93 2.52 -2.08
N ARG A 80 2.36 3.64 -1.61
CA ARG A 80 1.72 3.69 -0.28
C ARG A 80 0.45 2.83 -0.23
N ALA A 81 -0.38 2.84 -1.27
CA ALA A 81 -1.55 1.97 -1.36
C ALA A 81 -1.15 0.48 -1.36
N PHE A 82 -0.06 0.12 -2.05
CA PHE A 82 0.50 -1.22 -1.97
C PHE A 82 0.92 -1.59 -0.54
N ASN A 83 1.57 -0.67 0.19
CA ASN A 83 1.91 -0.91 1.60
C ASN A 83 0.67 -1.09 2.49
N VAL A 84 -0.40 -0.34 2.25
CA VAL A 84 -1.69 -0.50 2.94
C VAL A 84 -2.25 -1.90 2.70
N GLU A 85 -2.30 -2.35 1.44
CA GLU A 85 -2.78 -3.70 1.09
C GLU A 85 -1.97 -4.79 1.81
N LEU A 86 -0.64 -4.67 1.84
CA LEU A 86 0.23 -5.64 2.54
C LEU A 86 0.00 -5.65 4.05
N ALA A 87 -0.15 -4.48 4.67
CA ALA A 87 -0.36 -4.37 6.12
C ALA A 87 -1.68 -5.04 6.56
N GLN A 88 -2.72 -4.93 5.74
CA GLN A 88 -4.06 -5.48 6.03
C GLN A 88 -4.15 -7.00 5.86
N ILE A 89 -3.21 -7.66 5.17
CA ILE A 89 -3.29 -9.11 4.93
C ILE A 89 -3.44 -9.89 6.24
N ARG A 90 -2.74 -9.47 7.31
CA ARG A 90 -2.81 -10.15 8.61
C ARG A 90 -4.11 -9.87 9.36
N ASP A 91 -4.75 -8.74 9.09
CA ASP A 91 -5.99 -8.33 9.77
C ASP A 91 -7.23 -8.93 9.09
N VAL A 92 -7.15 -9.16 7.77
CA VAL A 92 -8.25 -9.69 6.94
C VAL A 92 -8.27 -11.22 6.92
N VAL A 93 -7.13 -11.87 7.14
CA VAL A 93 -7.01 -13.33 6.99
C VAL A 93 -6.90 -14.02 8.35
N SER A 94 -7.88 -14.87 8.67
CA SER A 94 -7.88 -15.62 9.94
C SER A 94 -6.91 -16.81 9.97
N ARG A 95 -6.55 -17.38 8.81
CA ARG A 95 -5.66 -18.54 8.71
C ARG A 95 -4.32 -18.17 8.07
N ALA A 96 -3.22 -18.56 8.71
CA ALA A 96 -1.87 -18.17 8.28
C ALA A 96 -1.51 -18.64 6.85
N ASP A 97 -2.00 -19.80 6.44
CA ASP A 97 -1.79 -20.39 5.10
C ASP A 97 -2.31 -19.48 3.97
N ILE A 98 -3.51 -18.93 4.12
CA ILE A 98 -4.11 -18.01 3.14
C ILE A 98 -3.33 -16.68 3.12
N GLY A 99 -2.81 -16.25 4.27
CA GLY A 99 -1.99 -15.03 4.36
C GLY A 99 -0.71 -15.16 3.56
N VAL A 100 -0.04 -16.31 3.66
CA VAL A 100 1.15 -16.65 2.87
C VAL A 100 0.84 -16.64 1.37
N MET A 101 -0.27 -17.24 0.95
CA MET A 101 -0.70 -17.23 -0.46
C MET A 101 -0.91 -15.82 -1.02
N ARG A 102 -1.52 -14.91 -0.25
CA ARG A 102 -1.69 -13.49 -0.64
C ARG A 102 -0.36 -12.76 -0.79
N ILE A 103 0.61 -13.05 0.07
CA ILE A 103 1.96 -12.46 -0.05
C ILE A 103 2.69 -13.00 -1.28
N HIS A 104 2.56 -14.30 -1.57
CA HIS A 104 3.11 -14.88 -2.80
C HIS A 104 2.50 -14.25 -4.05
N PHE A 105 1.18 -14.07 -4.08
CA PHE A 105 0.51 -13.36 -5.17
C PHE A 105 1.14 -11.99 -5.45
N TRP A 106 1.40 -11.19 -4.42
CA TRP A 106 2.01 -9.87 -4.57
C TRP A 106 3.46 -9.94 -5.03
N LYS A 107 4.26 -10.91 -4.55
CA LYS A 107 5.61 -11.15 -5.05
C LYS A 107 5.60 -11.44 -6.56
N ASP A 108 4.75 -12.35 -7.00
CA ASP A 108 4.64 -12.72 -8.41
C ASP A 108 4.14 -11.55 -9.26
N ALA A 109 3.21 -10.75 -8.72
CA ALA A 109 2.72 -9.55 -9.41
C ALA A 109 3.83 -8.53 -9.65
N VAL A 110 4.65 -8.25 -8.64
CA VAL A 110 5.81 -7.35 -8.78
C VAL A 110 6.83 -7.92 -9.75
N GLU A 111 7.12 -9.23 -9.67
CA GLU A 111 8.05 -9.88 -10.60
C GLU A 111 7.56 -9.77 -12.06
N ARG A 112 6.25 -9.92 -12.30
CA ARG A 112 5.65 -9.71 -13.64
C ARG A 112 5.86 -8.30 -14.15
N VAL A 113 5.74 -7.27 -13.30
CA VAL A 113 5.98 -5.87 -13.69
C VAL A 113 7.42 -5.67 -14.15
N TYR A 114 8.39 -6.27 -13.47
CA TYR A 114 9.82 -6.17 -13.84
C TYR A 114 10.20 -7.02 -15.06
N LYS A 115 9.49 -8.14 -15.32
CA LYS A 115 9.71 -9.00 -16.49
C LYS A 115 9.16 -8.40 -17.78
N VAL A 116 8.19 -7.47 -17.71
CA VAL A 116 7.80 -6.67 -18.86
C VAL A 116 8.98 -5.77 -19.20
N ALA A 117 9.80 -6.20 -20.17
CA ALA A 117 10.83 -5.37 -20.75
C ALA A 117 10.19 -4.03 -21.15
N PRO A 118 10.83 -2.89 -20.87
CA PRO A 118 10.37 -1.63 -21.45
C PRO A 118 10.30 -1.85 -22.97
N PRO A 119 9.24 -1.41 -23.68
CA PRO A 119 9.45 -1.16 -25.10
C PRO A 119 10.65 -0.22 -25.15
N LEU A 120 11.72 -0.65 -25.79
CA LEU A 120 12.84 0.22 -26.12
C LEU A 120 12.33 1.22 -27.17
N THR A 121 11.35 2.04 -26.81
CA THR A 121 11.08 3.31 -27.47
C THR A 121 12.27 4.18 -27.13
N ASN A 122 13.26 4.10 -28.01
CA ASN A 122 14.21 5.14 -28.36
C ASN A 122 14.76 5.94 -27.17
N CYS A 123 15.70 5.34 -26.43
CA CYS A 123 16.83 6.12 -25.90
C CYS A 123 17.57 6.73 -27.09
N VAL A 124 17.14 7.91 -27.53
CA VAL A 124 17.98 8.82 -28.32
C VAL A 124 19.22 9.11 -27.48
N ALA A 125 20.34 8.59 -27.97
CA ALA A 125 21.72 9.03 -27.82
C ALA A 125 22.03 9.93 -26.61
N TRP A 126 22.47 9.31 -25.52
CA TRP A 126 23.54 9.87 -24.67
C TRP A 126 24.86 9.13 -24.96
N THR A 127 25.22 9.01 -26.25
CA THR A 127 26.63 8.81 -26.60
C THR A 127 27.27 10.18 -26.58
N GLY A 128 28.05 10.44 -25.54
CA GLY A 128 28.84 11.67 -25.42
C GLY A 128 29.76 11.84 -26.63
N GLN A 129 29.44 12.83 -27.44
CA GLN A 129 30.37 13.54 -28.31
C GLN A 129 29.99 15.01 -28.22
N TYR A 130 30.99 15.87 -28.04
CA TYR A 130 30.96 17.26 -27.56
C TYR A 130 30.99 17.40 -26.03
N ILE A 131 32.16 17.13 -25.44
CA ILE A 131 33.12 18.13 -24.93
C ILE A 131 34.52 17.52 -25.11
#